data_AF-A0A6N9HDN6-F1
#
_entry.id   AF-A0A6N9HDN6-F1
#
_cell.length_a   1.000
_cell.length_b   1.000
_cell.length_c   1.000
_cell.angle_alpha   90.00
_cell.angle_beta   90.00
_cell.angle_gamma   90.00
#
_symmetry.space_group_name_H-M   'P 1'
#
loop_
_entity.id
_entity.type
_entity.pdbx_description
1 polymer ?
#
loop_
_entity_poly.entity_id
_entity_poly.type
_entity_poly.pdbx_seq_one_letter_code
_entity_poly.pdbx_strand_id
1 'polypeptide(L)'
;MPNTIDPLDYEERLTQAGVPAEQAHVHAEAIGQVKSELDAIDERAKATRIENRVDQGFAKVEKDLDAMHGKIDTCLAELNSKIDTGLAELNSKIDTGLAELNTKIDTGLAELNTKIDRTRAELDAKIDQTRVELEAQMQKIKWETICWTIGIVISICSLQGFIIVNVLR
;
A
#
# COMPACT_ATOMS: atom_id res chain seq x y z
N MET A 1 -56.78 40.16 -25.86
CA MET A 1 -57.10 41.54 -26.28
C MET A 1 -57.08 42.39 -25.02
N PRO A 2 -56.19 43.38 -24.85
CA PRO A 2 -56.25 44.24 -23.69
C PRO A 2 -57.40 45.22 -23.92
N ASN A 3 -58.59 44.84 -23.49
CA ASN A 3 -59.74 45.73 -23.44
C ASN A 3 -59.55 46.60 -22.19
N THR A 4 -58.64 47.56 -22.27
CA THR A 4 -58.35 48.46 -21.15
C THR A 4 -59.49 49.45 -21.07
N ILE A 5 -60.33 49.29 -20.05
CA ILE A 5 -61.39 50.24 -19.77
C ILE A 5 -60.67 51.54 -19.35
N ASP A 6 -60.84 52.59 -20.15
CA ASP A 6 -60.41 53.93 -19.79
C ASP A 6 -61.55 54.60 -19.01
N PRO A 7 -61.34 55.02 -17.75
CA PRO A 7 -62.37 55.70 -16.96
C PRO A 7 -62.98 56.92 -17.67
N LEU A 8 -62.21 57.66 -18.45
CA LEU A 8 -62.69 58.85 -19.19
C LEU A 8 -63.62 58.47 -20.35
N ASP A 9 -63.25 57.46 -21.15
CA ASP A 9 -64.11 56.92 -22.22
C ASP A 9 -65.39 56.29 -21.63
N TYR A 10 -65.29 55.71 -20.43
CA TYR A 10 -66.44 55.15 -19.71
C TYR A 10 -67.41 56.22 -19.20
N GLU A 11 -66.90 57.34 -18.67
CA GLU A 11 -67.71 58.50 -18.26
C GLU A 11 -68.48 59.11 -19.43
N GLU A 12 -67.81 59.28 -20.58
CA GLU A 12 -68.40 59.85 -21.79
C GLU A 12 -69.54 58.97 -22.34
N ARG A 13 -69.36 57.64 -22.34
CA ARG A 13 -70.38 56.67 -22.76
C ARG A 13 -71.60 56.65 -21.84
N LEU A 14 -71.41 56.80 -20.53
CA LEU A 14 -72.53 56.87 -19.57
C LEU A 14 -73.34 58.16 -19.74
N THR A 15 -72.66 59.28 -19.97
CA THR A 15 -73.29 60.58 -20.21
C THR A 15 -74.10 60.57 -21.52
N GLN A 16 -73.57 59.96 -22.59
CA GLN A 16 -74.31 59.76 -23.86
C GLN A 16 -75.51 58.82 -23.72
N ALA A 17 -75.48 57.87 -22.77
CA ALA A 17 -76.58 56.97 -22.48
C ALA A 17 -77.71 57.62 -21.64
N GLY A 18 -77.57 58.90 -21.26
CA GLY A 18 -78.58 59.65 -20.52
C GLY A 18 -78.45 59.59 -18.99
N VAL A 19 -77.33 59.07 -18.46
CA VAL A 19 -77.01 59.12 -17.03
C VAL A 19 -76.61 60.56 -16.66
N PRO A 20 -77.08 61.14 -15.53
CA PRO A 20 -76.62 62.43 -15.06
C PRO A 20 -75.10 62.48 -14.94
N ALA A 21 -74.46 63.56 -15.39
CA ALA A 21 -73.00 63.68 -15.43
C ALA A 21 -72.31 63.39 -14.08
N GLU A 22 -72.91 63.82 -12.97
CA GLU A 22 -72.42 63.55 -11.62
C GLU A 22 -72.43 62.05 -11.27
N GLN A 23 -73.45 61.31 -11.70
CA GLN A 23 -73.50 59.86 -11.52
C GLN A 23 -72.54 59.14 -12.48
N ALA A 24 -72.39 59.63 -13.70
CA ALA A 24 -71.44 59.08 -14.68
C ALA A 24 -69.99 59.21 -14.17
N HIS A 25 -69.64 60.35 -13.57
CA HIS A 25 -68.32 60.60 -12.98
C HIS A 25 -68.03 59.67 -11.80
N VAL A 26 -68.95 59.52 -10.85
CA VAL A 26 -68.78 58.61 -9.70
C VAL A 26 -68.64 57.15 -10.13
N HIS A 27 -69.39 56.72 -11.16
CA HIS A 27 -69.24 55.39 -11.73
C HIS A 27 -67.89 55.20 -12.43
N ALA A 28 -67.41 56.22 -13.16
CA ALA A 28 -66.10 56.20 -13.79
C ALA A 28 -64.96 56.17 -12.78
N GLU A 29 -65.06 56.93 -11.69
CA GLU A 29 -64.12 56.90 -10.58
C GLU A 29 -64.06 55.51 -9.93
N ALA A 30 -65.21 54.91 -9.63
CA ALA A 30 -65.29 53.57 -9.05
C ALA A 30 -64.66 52.50 -9.97
N ILE A 31 -64.89 52.58 -11.30
CA ILE A 31 -64.24 51.68 -12.26
C ILE A 31 -62.74 51.93 -12.34
N GLY A 32 -62.29 53.17 -12.28
CA GLY A 32 -60.86 53.51 -12.23
C GLY A 32 -60.16 52.92 -11.00
N GLN A 33 -60.80 52.97 -9.83
CA GLN A 33 -60.31 52.35 -8.60
C GLN A 33 -60.24 50.83 -8.73
N VAL A 34 -61.31 50.18 -9.19
CA VAL A 34 -61.35 48.72 -9.41
C VAL A 34 -60.26 48.28 -10.39
N LYS A 35 -60.01 49.04 -11.46
CA LYS A 35 -58.93 48.76 -12.41
C LYS A 35 -57.55 48.85 -11.74
N SER A 36 -57.29 49.90 -10.96
CA SER A 36 -56.03 50.04 -10.23
C SER A 36 -55.82 48.89 -9.23
N GLU A 37 -56.87 48.45 -8.55
CA GLU A 37 -56.80 47.29 -7.66
C GLU A 37 -56.56 45.99 -8.43
N LEU A 38 -57.21 45.81 -9.59
CA LEU A 38 -57.02 44.65 -10.44
C LEU A 38 -55.59 44.54 -10.97
N ASP A 39 -54.99 45.65 -11.43
CA ASP A 39 -53.60 45.72 -11.86
C ASP A 39 -52.65 45.37 -10.69
N ALA A 40 -52.93 45.88 -9.48
CA ALA A 40 -52.18 45.54 -8.29
C ALA A 40 -52.33 44.07 -7.89
N ILE A 41 -53.51 43.47 -8.06
CA ILE A 41 -53.75 42.04 -7.83
C ILE A 41 -52.98 41.19 -8.84
N ASP A 42 -52.93 41.57 -10.12
CA ASP A 42 -52.19 40.86 -11.15
C ASP A 42 -50.67 40.85 -10.86
N GLU A 43 -50.11 42.01 -10.47
CA GLU A 43 -48.71 42.09 -10.07
C GLU A 43 -48.40 41.29 -8.79
N ARG A 44 -49.30 41.33 -7.78
CA ARG A 44 -49.18 40.48 -6.59
C ARG A 44 -49.24 38.99 -6.94
N ALA A 45 -50.12 38.58 -7.85
CA ALA A 45 -50.23 37.20 -8.28
C ALA A 45 -48.94 36.71 -8.99
N LYS A 46 -48.33 37.57 -9.83
CA LYS A 46 -47.02 37.28 -10.44
C LYS A 46 -45.93 37.15 -9.37
N ALA A 47 -45.89 38.05 -8.38
CA ALA A 47 -44.94 38.00 -7.28
C ALA A 47 -45.06 36.70 -6.46
N THR A 48 -46.27 36.34 -6.03
CA THR A 48 -46.53 35.08 -5.31
C THR A 48 -46.15 33.85 -6.14
N ARG A 49 -46.35 33.89 -7.46
CA ARG A 49 -45.91 32.80 -8.34
C ARG A 49 -44.38 32.68 -8.40
N ILE A 50 -43.66 33.79 -8.36
CA ILE A 50 -42.19 33.79 -8.34
C ILE A 50 -41.69 33.27 -7.00
N GLU A 51 -42.24 33.74 -5.87
CA GLU A 51 -41.89 33.27 -4.53
C GLU A 51 -42.03 31.74 -4.42
N ASN A 52 -43.18 31.20 -4.81
CA ASN A 52 -43.40 29.76 -4.81
C ASN A 52 -42.38 28.99 -5.68
N ARG A 53 -41.99 29.53 -6.83
CA ARG A 53 -40.97 28.90 -7.71
C ARG A 53 -39.58 28.96 -7.09
N VAL A 54 -39.26 30.05 -6.40
CA VAL A 54 -38.00 30.24 -5.69
C VAL A 54 -37.91 29.26 -4.51
N ASP A 55 -38.95 29.14 -3.70
CA ASP A 55 -39.00 28.19 -2.58
C ASP A 55 -38.87 26.74 -3.04
N GLN A 56 -39.58 26.36 -4.12
CA GLN A 56 -39.42 25.05 -4.74
C GLN A 56 -38.00 24.83 -5.28
N GLY A 57 -37.38 25.88 -5.83
CA GLY A 57 -36.00 25.85 -6.30
C GLY A 57 -35.02 25.61 -5.15
N PHE A 58 -35.16 26.34 -4.04
CA PHE A 58 -34.33 26.15 -2.85
C PHE A 58 -34.50 24.77 -2.23
N ALA A 59 -35.73 24.28 -2.08
CA ALA A 59 -35.99 22.94 -1.55
C ALA A 59 -35.37 21.84 -2.43
N LYS A 60 -35.34 22.04 -3.76
CA LYS A 60 -34.66 21.10 -4.66
C LYS A 60 -33.14 21.15 -4.49
N VAL A 61 -32.55 22.34 -4.41
CA VAL A 61 -31.11 22.52 -4.21
C VAL A 61 -30.65 21.92 -2.89
N GLU A 62 -31.42 22.11 -1.81
CA GLU A 62 -31.15 21.51 -0.50
C GLU A 62 -31.12 19.99 -0.58
N LYS A 63 -32.13 19.38 -1.22
CA LYS A 63 -32.17 17.93 -1.43
C LYS A 63 -31.01 17.41 -2.29
N ASP A 64 -30.64 18.14 -3.34
CA ASP A 64 -29.52 17.78 -4.20
C ASP A 64 -28.19 17.88 -3.42
N LEU A 65 -28.03 18.87 -2.53
CA LEU A 65 -26.87 19.03 -1.66
C LEU A 65 -26.75 17.87 -0.67
N ASP A 66 -27.84 17.49 0.00
CA ASP A 66 -27.87 16.34 0.91
C ASP A 66 -27.51 15.04 0.20
N ALA A 67 -28.04 14.84 -1.00
CA ALA A 67 -27.70 13.68 -1.83
C ALA A 67 -26.22 13.68 -2.24
N MET A 68 -25.63 14.85 -2.52
CA MET A 68 -24.20 14.97 -2.81
C MET A 68 -23.34 14.67 -1.57
N HIS A 69 -23.70 15.19 -0.40
CA HIS A 69 -23.00 14.85 0.86
C HIS A 69 -23.02 13.35 1.13
N GLY A 70 -24.18 12.69 1.02
CA GLY A 70 -24.27 11.23 1.21
C GLY A 70 -23.42 10.42 0.22
N LYS A 71 -23.31 10.88 -1.03
CA LYS A 71 -22.40 10.26 -2.02
C LYS A 71 -20.93 10.46 -1.67
N ILE A 72 -20.56 11.64 -1.18
CA ILE A 72 -19.19 11.94 -0.75
C ILE A 72 -18.81 11.05 0.44
N ASP A 73 -19.67 10.95 1.45
CA ASP A 73 -19.42 10.11 2.63
C ASP A 73 -19.26 8.63 2.24
N THR A 74 -20.11 8.14 1.34
CA THR A 74 -20.02 6.77 0.82
C THR A 74 -18.69 6.55 0.08
N CYS A 75 -18.31 7.49 -0.79
CA CYS A 75 -17.05 7.41 -1.54
C CYS A 75 -15.82 7.42 -0.60
N LEU A 76 -15.84 8.26 0.43
CA LEU A 76 -14.77 8.31 1.45
C LEU A 76 -14.68 7.00 2.23
N ALA A 77 -15.81 6.42 2.63
CA ALA A 77 -15.83 5.13 3.31
C ALA A 77 -15.27 3.99 2.44
N GLU A 78 -15.65 3.95 1.16
CA GLU A 78 -15.11 2.98 0.21
C GLU A 78 -13.61 3.14 -0.03
N LEU A 79 -13.12 4.39 -0.14
CA LEU A 79 -11.69 4.69 -0.28
C LEU A 79 -10.90 4.24 0.94
N ASN A 80 -11.37 4.55 2.15
CA ASN A 80 -10.72 4.10 3.38
C ASN A 80 -10.66 2.57 3.46
N SER A 81 -11.75 1.88 3.14
CA SER A 81 -11.79 0.41 3.11
C SER A 81 -10.79 -0.20 2.11
N LYS A 82 -10.65 0.41 0.92
CA LYS A 82 -9.65 -0.01 -0.08
C LYS A 82 -8.21 0.22 0.42
N ILE A 83 -7.96 1.34 1.10
CA ILE A 83 -6.66 1.64 1.70
C ILE A 83 -6.31 0.60 2.78
N ASP A 84 -7.23 0.33 3.70
CA ASP A 84 -7.02 -0.64 4.78
C ASP A 84 -6.76 -2.05 4.22
N THR A 85 -7.54 -2.45 3.21
CA THR A 85 -7.35 -3.74 2.52
C THR A 85 -5.97 -3.80 1.84
N GLY A 86 -5.58 -2.73 1.12
CA GLY A 86 -4.28 -2.67 0.46
C GLY A 86 -3.10 -2.70 1.44
N LEU A 87 -3.22 -2.06 2.61
CA LEU A 87 -2.22 -2.12 3.67
C LEU A 87 -2.10 -3.52 4.27
N ALA A 88 -3.22 -4.20 4.52
CA ALA A 88 -3.22 -5.56 5.02
C ALA A 88 -2.56 -6.55 4.04
N GLU A 89 -2.86 -6.44 2.74
CA GLU A 89 -2.22 -7.24 1.69
C GLU A 89 -0.72 -6.99 1.61
N LEU A 90 -0.28 -5.72 1.70
CA LEU A 90 1.13 -5.37 1.67
C LEU A 90 1.89 -5.96 2.87
N ASN A 91 1.34 -5.83 4.09
CA ASN A 91 1.92 -6.43 5.28
C ASN A 91 2.05 -7.95 5.15
N SER A 92 1.00 -8.62 4.66
CA SER A 92 1.04 -10.08 4.46
C SER A 92 2.13 -10.50 3.46
N LYS A 93 2.34 -9.74 2.38
CA LYS A 93 3.43 -9.99 1.43
C LYS A 93 4.81 -9.78 2.05
N ILE A 94 4.97 -8.76 2.90
CA ILE A 94 6.23 -8.51 3.62
C ILE A 94 6.52 -9.66 4.58
N ASP A 95 5.54 -10.09 5.38
CA ASP A 95 5.70 -11.18 6.33
C ASP A 95 6.07 -12.49 5.63
N THR A 96 5.41 -12.79 4.51
CA THR A 96 5.70 -13.97 3.68
C THR A 96 7.13 -13.89 3.12
N GLY A 97 7.52 -12.74 2.56
CA GLY A 97 8.87 -12.53 2.03
C GLY A 97 9.96 -12.67 3.09
N LEU A 98 9.71 -12.18 4.31
CA LEU A 98 10.64 -12.34 5.44
C LEU A 98 10.78 -13.80 5.86
N ALA A 99 9.67 -14.55 5.93
CA ALA A 99 9.70 -15.97 6.27
C ALA A 99 10.45 -16.81 5.24
N GLU A 100 10.26 -16.53 3.95
CA GLU A 100 11.00 -17.17 2.86
C GLU A 100 12.49 -16.86 2.92
N LEU A 101 12.86 -15.59 3.18
CA LEU A 101 14.25 -15.19 3.32
C LEU A 101 14.92 -15.90 4.50
N ASN A 102 14.24 -15.96 5.66
CA ASN A 102 14.76 -16.64 6.84
C ASN A 102 15.01 -18.13 6.56
N THR A 103 14.06 -18.80 5.89
CA THR A 103 14.19 -20.20 5.49
C THR A 103 15.39 -20.44 4.56
N LYS A 104 15.63 -19.53 3.61
CA LYS A 104 16.80 -19.60 2.72
C LYS A 104 18.11 -19.42 3.48
N ILE A 105 18.14 -18.49 4.44
CA ILE A 105 19.32 -18.26 5.29
C ILE A 105 19.62 -19.51 6.13
N ASP A 106 18.60 -20.06 6.81
CA ASP A 106 18.75 -21.26 7.65
C ASP A 106 19.25 -22.46 6.83
N THR A 107 18.69 -22.65 5.63
CA THR A 107 19.13 -23.69 4.69
C THR A 107 20.59 -23.49 4.28
N GLY A 108 20.96 -22.27 3.88
CA GLY A 108 22.33 -21.94 3.48
C GLY A 108 23.35 -22.13 4.61
N LEU A 109 22.97 -21.79 5.85
CA LEU A 109 23.81 -22.05 7.03
C LEU A 109 24.00 -23.55 7.29
N ALA A 110 22.94 -24.35 7.16
CA ALA A 110 23.02 -25.80 7.32
C ALA A 110 23.92 -26.46 6.27
N GLU A 111 23.81 -26.03 5.01
CA GLU A 111 24.67 -26.50 3.92
C GLU A 111 26.15 -26.11 4.16
N LEU A 112 26.40 -24.88 4.60
CA LEU A 112 27.74 -24.41 4.90
C LEU A 112 28.37 -25.20 6.06
N ASN A 113 27.62 -25.44 7.14
CA ASN A 113 28.08 -26.26 8.25
C ASN A 113 28.43 -27.69 7.80
N THR A 114 27.56 -28.31 7.00
CA THR A 114 27.82 -29.64 6.42
C THR A 114 29.10 -29.66 5.59
N LYS A 115 29.36 -28.60 4.81
CA LYS A 115 30.59 -28.46 4.02
C LYS A 115 31.83 -28.30 4.90
N ILE A 116 31.74 -27.52 5.97
CA ILE A 116 32.81 -27.33 6.95
C ILE A 116 33.15 -28.67 7.62
N ASP A 117 32.14 -29.40 8.09
CA ASP A 117 32.34 -30.67 8.80
C ASP A 117 32.98 -31.73 7.90
N ARG A 118 32.54 -31.84 6.64
CA ARG A 118 33.18 -32.72 5.66
C ARG A 118 34.64 -32.32 5.40
N THR A 119 34.92 -31.03 5.21
CA THR A 119 36.30 -30.57 4.99
C THR A 119 37.18 -30.83 6.23
N ARG A 120 36.65 -30.68 7.44
CA ARG A 120 37.36 -31.05 8.68
C ARG A 120 37.70 -32.54 8.70
N ALA A 121 36.71 -33.41 8.45
CA ALA A 121 36.93 -34.86 8.42
C ALA A 121 37.96 -35.28 7.35
N GLU A 122 37.92 -34.67 6.16
CA GLU A 122 38.91 -34.90 5.10
C GLU A 122 40.33 -34.46 5.52
N LEU A 123 40.46 -33.33 6.23
CA LEU A 123 41.74 -32.86 6.75
C LEU A 123 42.28 -33.76 7.87
N ASP A 124 41.42 -34.17 8.81
CA ASP A 124 41.79 -35.08 9.89
C ASP A 124 42.30 -36.42 9.33
N ALA A 125 41.60 -36.98 8.33
CA ALA A 125 42.02 -38.21 7.65
C ALA A 125 43.40 -38.06 6.97
N LYS A 126 43.66 -36.92 6.31
CA LYS A 126 44.98 -36.64 5.71
C LYS A 126 46.08 -36.48 6.76
N ILE A 127 45.78 -35.86 7.89
CA ILE A 127 46.72 -35.72 9.00
C ILE A 127 47.07 -37.09 9.57
N ASP A 128 46.08 -37.94 9.82
CA ASP A 128 46.29 -39.30 10.35
C ASP A 128 47.08 -40.17 9.37
N GLN A 129 46.76 -40.10 8.07
CA GLN A 129 47.55 -40.78 7.05
C GLN A 129 49.02 -40.33 7.06
N THR A 130 49.25 -39.01 7.10
CA THR A 130 50.61 -38.45 7.15
C THR A 130 51.37 -38.89 8.40
N ARG A 131 50.69 -38.99 9.56
CA ARG A 131 51.29 -39.51 10.80
C ARG A 131 51.73 -40.96 10.67
N VAL A 132 50.86 -41.82 10.14
CA VAL A 132 51.18 -43.24 9.90
C VAL A 132 52.36 -43.40 8.95
N GLU A 133 52.37 -42.65 7.84
CA GLU A 133 53.47 -42.67 6.87
C GLU A 133 54.80 -42.23 7.51
N LEU A 134 54.78 -41.17 8.33
CA LEU A 134 55.97 -40.69 9.03
C LEU A 134 56.47 -41.68 10.08
N GLU A 135 55.58 -42.31 10.85
CA GLU A 135 55.93 -43.36 11.81
C GLU A 135 56.60 -44.55 11.11
N ALA A 136 56.05 -44.99 9.98
CA ALA A 136 56.61 -46.08 9.18
C ALA A 136 58.01 -45.74 8.66
N GLN A 137 58.22 -44.53 8.15
CA GLN A 137 59.55 -44.06 7.72
C GLN A 137 60.55 -44.01 8.87
N MET A 138 60.12 -43.52 10.04
CA MET A 138 60.97 -43.47 11.23
C MET A 138 61.39 -44.87 11.69
N GLN A 139 60.48 -45.85 11.69
CA GLN A 139 60.81 -47.24 12.03
C GLN A 139 61.78 -47.87 11.04
N LYS A 140 61.58 -47.61 9.74
CA LYS A 140 62.49 -48.06 8.69
C LYS A 140 63.91 -47.53 8.91
N ILE A 141 64.07 -46.23 9.14
CA ILE A 141 65.38 -45.59 9.39
C ILE A 141 66.02 -46.15 10.67
N LYS A 142 65.24 -46.34 11.75
CA LYS A 142 65.73 -46.94 12.99
C LYS A 142 66.29 -48.35 12.73
N TRP A 143 65.55 -49.17 12.00
CA TRP A 143 65.98 -50.52 11.64
C TRP A 143 67.26 -50.52 10.80
N GLU A 144 67.31 -49.70 9.74
CA GLU A 144 68.49 -49.54 8.89
C GLU A 144 69.72 -49.14 9.71
N THR A 145 69.56 -48.21 10.66
CA THR A 145 70.64 -47.76 11.55
C THR A 145 71.11 -48.88 12.50
N ILE A 146 70.19 -49.67 13.06
CA ILE A 146 70.52 -50.81 13.93
C ILE A 146 71.29 -51.88 13.14
N CYS A 147 70.81 -52.26 11.96
CA CYS A 147 71.50 -53.24 11.12
C CYS A 147 72.92 -52.78 10.77
N TRP A 148 73.07 -51.50 10.37
CA TRP A 148 74.36 -50.93 10.04
C TRP A 148 75.32 -50.91 11.22
N THR A 149 74.86 -50.48 12.41
CA THR A 149 75.69 -50.45 13.63
C THR A 149 76.11 -51.84 14.10
N ILE A 150 75.22 -52.83 14.07
CA ILE A 150 75.56 -54.23 14.38
C ILE A 150 76.65 -54.74 13.42
N GLY A 151 76.51 -54.45 12.12
CA GLY A 151 77.51 -54.82 11.11
C GLY A 151 78.90 -54.27 11.43
N ILE A 152 78.99 -52.99 11.80
CA ILE A 152 80.26 -52.35 12.22
C ILE A 152 80.87 -53.05 13.42
N VAL A 153 80.07 -53.33 14.46
CA VAL A 153 80.55 -53.99 15.70
C VAL A 153 81.12 -55.38 15.40
N ILE A 154 80.43 -56.18 14.58
CA ILE A 154 80.90 -57.53 14.19
C ILE A 154 82.23 -57.46 13.45
N SER A 155 82.39 -56.50 12.51
CA SER A 155 83.65 -56.31 11.79
C SER A 155 84.80 -55.93 12.72
N ILE A 156 84.57 -55.05 13.69
CA ILE A 156 85.59 -54.65 14.69
C ILE A 156 85.99 -55.85 15.56
N CYS A 157 85.03 -56.61 16.11
CA CYS A 157 85.31 -57.78 16.93
C CYS A 157 86.10 -58.86 16.17
N SER A 158 85.77 -59.08 14.90
CA SER A 158 86.49 -60.03 14.04
C SER A 158 87.93 -59.60 13.81
N LEU A 159 88.18 -58.31 13.61
CA LEU A 159 89.53 -57.75 13.46
C LEU A 159 90.34 -57.87 14.76
N GLN A 160 89.75 -57.52 15.91
CA GLN A 160 90.40 -57.66 17.23
C GLN A 160 90.77 -59.11 17.53
N GLY A 161 89.86 -60.05 17.28
CA GLY A 161 90.12 -61.49 17.45
C GLY A 161 91.27 -61.97 16.56
N PHE A 162 91.32 -61.55 15.30
CA PHE A 162 92.42 -61.87 14.38
C PHE A 162 93.78 -61.34 14.86
N ILE A 163 93.83 -60.09 15.35
CA ILE A 163 95.06 -59.49 15.90
C ILE A 163 95.53 -60.28 17.12
N ILE A 164 94.64 -60.59 18.07
CA ILE A 164 94.97 -61.33 19.30
C ILE A 164 95.57 -62.71 18.97
N VAL A 165 94.96 -63.47 18.06
CA VAL A 165 95.44 -64.80 17.66
C VAL A 165 96.82 -64.76 17.00
N ASN A 166 97.11 -63.73 16.20
CA ASN A 166 98.39 -63.61 15.52
C ASN A 166 99.52 -63.04 16.41
N VAL A 167 99.20 -62.23 17.42
CA VAL A 167 100.20 -61.66 18.35
C VAL A 167 100.57 -62.61 19.49
N LEU A 168 99.66 -63.51 19.91
CA LEU A 168 99.90 -64.52 20.95
C LEU A 168 100.57 -65.81 20.45
N ARG A 169 100.89 -65.89 19.15
CA ARG A 169 101.60 -67.02 18.52
C ARG A 169 103.08 -66.72 18.38
#